data_AF-A0A430LBR2-F1
#
_entry.id   AF-A0A430LBR2-F1
#
_cell.length_a   1.000
_cell.length_b   1.000
_cell.length_c   1.000
_cell.angle_alpha   90.00
_cell.angle_beta   90.00
_cell.angle_gamma   90.00
#
_symmetry.space_group_name_H-M   'P 1'
#
loop_
_entity.id
_entity.type
_entity.pdbx_description
1 polymer ?
#
loop_
_entity_poly.entity_id
_entity_poly.type
_entity_poly.pdbx_seq_one_letter_code
_entity_poly.pdbx_strand_id
1 'polypeptide(L)'
;MKPLFFHLALGSLWLLLFQYCQRTSFHDPSSLFYDSDCAYTRNYSATRELEADEFLERASWTPATAKRPWIYHGRNNFEKPDGYKICIGIPSVRREREQFTGRTIASLLDTLSPEERRLVDLKILLADDAPQNHPAWQQRWLHNVADEVLVYGQESSVRTDEHQHITSISRRSTIGDDRNKRVQLDYANVIRACRRTEADYFILIEDDVIASRDWFQRLYKSLEDTEARNTGADWFYLRLFYSETLLGWNSEEWPVYLRDCILTYTVVILVVLLVRCRSAVLKPMRSTDLIKPNVSFILPTLFWVTAYLALYFMAGRLLVDPFRVGVHEMPRYGCCAQGLAMPRRHLETLENQLREPPHHLPGDSFVDMVADQEGLKKWAMVPSVLQHVGVRGSSERGGYYKTTWNFSFEKGLTG
;
A
#
# COMPACT_ATOMS: atom_id res chain seq x y z
N MET A 1 13.80 45.57 -14.10
CA MET A 1 14.90 44.65 -14.49
C MET A 1 15.09 44.72 -16.00
N LYS A 2 16.34 44.75 -16.51
CA LYS A 2 16.56 44.55 -17.95
C LYS A 2 16.08 43.13 -18.33
N PRO A 3 15.46 42.91 -19.50
CA PRO A 3 14.92 41.61 -19.92
C PRO A 3 15.94 40.47 -19.83
N LEU A 4 17.23 40.77 -20.05
CA LEU A 4 18.32 39.82 -19.86
C LEU A 4 18.42 39.27 -18.42
N PHE A 5 18.33 40.12 -17.40
CA PHE A 5 18.41 39.69 -16.00
C PHE A 5 17.23 38.80 -15.59
N PHE A 6 16.05 39.03 -16.17
CA PHE A 6 14.88 38.18 -15.95
C PHE A 6 15.10 36.77 -16.50
N HIS A 7 15.59 36.65 -17.74
CA HIS A 7 15.88 35.35 -18.33
C HIS A 7 17.05 34.62 -17.66
N LEU A 8 18.08 35.36 -17.22
CA LEU A 8 19.16 34.77 -16.43
C LEU A 8 18.65 34.22 -15.10
N ALA A 9 17.78 34.95 -14.40
CA ALA A 9 17.18 34.48 -13.16
C ALA A 9 16.34 33.21 -13.36
N LEU A 10 15.51 33.15 -14.40
CA LEU A 10 14.75 31.95 -14.76
C LEU A 10 15.68 30.78 -15.10
N GLY A 11 16.71 31.00 -15.92
CA GLY A 11 17.67 29.95 -16.25
C GLY A 11 18.43 29.41 -15.03
N SER A 12 18.89 30.29 -14.14
CA SER A 12 19.53 29.88 -12.89
C SER A 12 18.57 29.08 -12.00
N LEU A 13 17.32 29.53 -11.84
CA LEU A 13 16.33 28.80 -11.05
C LEU A 13 16.00 27.44 -11.67
N TRP A 14 15.84 27.36 -12.98
CA TRP A 14 15.61 26.11 -13.70
C TRP A 14 16.76 25.12 -13.48
N LEU A 15 18.02 25.57 -13.58
CA LEU A 15 19.20 24.72 -13.33
C LEU A 15 19.26 24.22 -11.88
N LEU A 16 18.95 25.09 -10.91
CA LEU A 16 18.89 24.70 -9.50
C LEU A 16 17.81 23.63 -9.26
N LEU A 17 16.62 23.82 -9.84
CA LEU A 17 15.54 22.84 -9.73
C LEU A 17 15.86 21.54 -10.46
N PHE A 18 16.50 21.59 -11.63
CA PHE A 18 16.96 20.41 -12.35
C PHE A 18 17.93 19.58 -11.50
N GLN A 19 18.92 20.23 -10.89
CA GLN A 19 19.87 19.56 -9.98
C GLN A 19 19.18 19.02 -8.72
N TYR A 20 18.19 19.74 -8.19
CA TYR A 20 17.39 19.26 -7.07
C TYR A 20 16.59 17.99 -7.44
N CYS A 21 15.91 18.00 -8.59
CA CYS A 21 15.15 16.85 -9.09
C CYS A 21 16.06 15.65 -9.31
N GLN A 22 17.23 15.84 -9.92
CA GLN A 22 18.22 14.78 -10.12
C GLN A 22 18.66 14.11 -8.81
N ARG A 23 18.73 14.86 -7.71
CA ARG A 23 19.15 14.34 -6.39
C ARG A 23 18.03 13.73 -5.56
N THR A 24 16.77 14.04 -5.87
CA THR A 24 15.62 13.70 -4.99
C THR A 24 14.59 12.78 -5.64
N SER A 25 14.46 12.81 -6.97
CA SER A 25 13.49 12.01 -7.71
C SER A 25 14.02 10.66 -8.19
N PHE A 26 15.23 10.26 -7.79
CA PHE A 26 15.80 8.98 -8.20
C PHE A 26 15.01 7.77 -7.69
N HIS A 27 14.22 7.93 -6.62
CA HIS A 27 13.30 6.91 -6.12
C HIS A 27 11.92 6.90 -6.81
N ASP A 28 11.59 7.91 -7.62
CA ASP A 28 10.27 8.01 -8.27
C ASP A 28 10.30 7.29 -9.62
N PRO A 29 9.58 6.16 -9.79
CA PRO A 29 9.57 5.38 -11.03
C PRO A 29 8.99 6.12 -12.24
N SER A 30 8.33 7.26 -12.03
CA SER A 30 7.81 8.13 -13.09
C SER A 30 8.73 9.30 -13.44
N SER A 31 9.86 9.44 -12.74
CA SER A 31 10.88 10.46 -13.00
C SER A 31 11.81 10.04 -14.13
N LEU A 32 12.28 11.01 -14.92
CA LEU A 32 13.39 10.82 -15.86
C LEU A 32 14.70 10.52 -15.13
N PHE A 33 14.82 10.96 -13.88
CA PHE A 33 16.02 10.75 -13.04
C PHE A 33 15.96 9.47 -12.22
N TYR A 34 14.96 8.61 -12.46
CA TYR A 34 14.79 7.35 -11.77
C TYR A 34 16.04 6.47 -11.90
N ASP A 35 16.51 5.96 -10.76
CA ASP A 35 17.64 5.04 -10.68
C ASP A 35 17.19 3.77 -9.98
N SER A 36 16.97 2.69 -10.74
CA SER A 36 16.52 1.41 -10.18
C SER A 36 17.52 0.80 -9.21
N ASP A 37 18.82 1.06 -9.36
CA ASP A 37 19.83 0.47 -8.49
C ASP A 37 19.77 1.08 -7.09
N CYS A 38 19.43 2.37 -7.00
CA CYS A 38 19.23 3.06 -5.73
C CYS A 38 17.78 3.01 -5.22
N ALA A 39 16.79 2.99 -6.11
CA ALA A 39 15.38 3.14 -5.74
C ALA A 39 14.84 1.99 -4.89
N TYR A 40 15.31 0.76 -5.15
CA TYR A 40 14.92 -0.45 -4.41
C TYR A 40 15.79 -0.72 -3.16
N THR A 41 16.57 0.28 -2.71
CA THR A 41 17.37 0.14 -1.49
C THR A 41 16.45 -0.11 -0.29
N ARG A 42 16.77 -1.15 0.47
CA ARG A 42 16.01 -1.61 1.63
C ARG A 42 16.60 -1.01 2.90
N ASN A 43 15.94 0.01 3.43
CA ASN A 43 16.37 0.67 4.65
C ASN A 43 15.43 0.27 5.79
N TYR A 44 14.18 0.73 5.69
CA TYR A 44 13.20 0.53 6.75
C TYR A 44 12.70 -0.92 6.79
N SER A 45 12.43 -1.54 5.63
CA SER A 45 12.02 -2.95 5.59
C SER A 45 13.09 -3.90 6.15
N ALA A 46 14.37 -3.61 5.90
CA ALA A 46 15.47 -4.41 6.44
C ALA A 46 15.55 -4.33 7.97
N THR A 47 15.35 -3.13 8.54
CA THR A 47 15.29 -2.95 10.00
C THR A 47 14.09 -3.70 10.59
N ARG A 48 12.92 -3.61 9.96
CA ARG A 48 11.71 -4.33 10.41
C ARG A 48 11.86 -5.85 10.32
N GLU A 49 12.58 -6.39 9.33
CA GLU A 49 12.89 -7.82 9.27
C GLU A 49 13.74 -8.27 10.47
N LEU A 50 14.74 -7.48 10.88
CA LEU A 50 15.58 -7.80 12.04
C LEU A 50 14.76 -7.78 13.35
N GLU A 51 13.93 -6.76 13.54
CA GLU A 51 13.04 -6.66 14.71
C GLU A 51 12.03 -7.84 14.77
N ALA A 52 11.53 -8.25 13.61
CA ALA A 52 10.67 -9.42 13.48
C ALA A 52 11.40 -10.72 13.83
N ASP A 53 12.65 -10.88 13.40
CA ASP A 53 13.48 -12.05 13.76
C ASP A 53 13.73 -12.11 15.28
N GLU A 54 14.05 -10.98 15.92
CA GLU A 54 14.20 -10.89 17.39
C GLU A 54 12.90 -11.24 18.14
N PHE A 55 11.75 -10.86 17.60
CA PHE A 55 10.45 -11.24 18.16
C PHE A 55 10.21 -12.75 18.05
N LEU A 56 10.49 -13.36 16.88
CA LEU A 56 10.31 -14.80 16.66
C LEU A 56 11.19 -15.65 17.57
N GLU A 57 12.43 -15.21 17.81
CA GLU A 57 13.32 -15.88 18.76
C GLU A 57 12.70 -15.90 20.16
N ARG A 58 12.28 -14.73 20.68
CA ARG A 58 11.61 -14.63 21.99
C ARG A 58 10.33 -15.46 22.07
N ALA A 59 9.54 -15.45 21.01
CA ALA A 59 8.33 -16.25 20.91
C ALA A 59 8.62 -17.75 20.91
N SER A 60 9.75 -18.20 20.34
CA SER A 60 10.12 -19.62 20.28
C SER A 60 10.61 -20.20 21.62
N TRP A 61 11.24 -19.36 22.46
CA TRP A 61 11.74 -19.75 23.78
C TRP A 61 10.71 -19.71 24.89
N THR A 62 9.53 -19.17 24.60
CA THR A 62 8.43 -18.99 25.54
C THR A 62 7.66 -20.30 25.74
N PRO A 63 7.57 -20.86 26.97
CA PRO A 63 6.72 -22.01 27.25
C PRO A 63 5.26 -21.82 26.80
N ALA A 64 4.76 -22.75 25.98
CA ALA A 64 3.37 -22.74 25.51
C ALA A 64 2.32 -22.87 26.63
N THR A 65 2.72 -23.37 27.81
CA THR A 65 1.87 -23.65 28.97
C THR A 65 1.55 -22.44 29.85
N ALA A 66 2.19 -21.29 29.61
CA ALA A 66 1.73 -20.08 30.26
C ALA A 66 0.43 -19.67 29.57
N LYS A 67 -0.68 -19.64 30.32
CA LYS A 67 -1.96 -19.05 29.87
C LYS A 67 -1.67 -17.68 29.23
N ARG A 68 -1.54 -17.64 27.90
CA ARG A 68 -1.14 -16.47 27.10
C ARG A 68 0.13 -15.82 27.66
N PRO A 69 1.31 -16.35 27.32
CA PRO A 69 2.56 -15.99 27.98
C PRO A 69 2.85 -14.50 27.78
N TRP A 70 3.17 -13.80 28.88
CA TRP A 70 3.98 -12.58 29.07
C TRP A 70 4.37 -11.59 27.96
N ILE A 71 4.35 -11.92 26.67
CA ILE A 71 4.52 -10.95 25.57
C ILE A 71 3.40 -9.88 25.64
N TYR A 72 2.28 -10.21 26.28
CA TYR A 72 1.09 -9.35 26.39
C TYR A 72 0.57 -9.20 27.82
N HIS A 73 1.43 -9.19 28.85
CA HIS A 73 1.00 -8.92 30.23
C HIS A 73 0.57 -7.45 30.41
N GLY A 74 -0.67 -7.14 30.03
CA GLY A 74 -1.48 -6.12 30.69
C GLY A 74 -2.19 -6.79 31.86
N ARG A 75 -2.02 -6.26 33.07
CA ARG A 75 -2.67 -6.78 34.29
C ARG A 75 -4.16 -7.03 34.04
N ASN A 76 -4.63 -8.18 34.55
CA ASN A 76 -6.03 -8.54 34.74
C ASN A 76 -6.92 -7.31 34.98
N ASN A 77 -7.71 -6.94 33.98
CA ASN A 77 -9.01 -6.29 34.17
C ASN A 77 -9.95 -6.96 33.16
N PHE A 78 -11.07 -7.46 33.66
CA PHE A 78 -12.09 -8.20 32.91
C PHE A 78 -12.90 -7.32 31.95
N GLU A 79 -12.43 -6.10 31.65
CA GLU A 79 -13.09 -5.18 30.75
C GLU A 79 -12.62 -5.42 29.31
N LYS A 80 -13.59 -5.63 28.44
CA LYS A 80 -13.38 -5.71 26.99
C LYS A 80 -12.73 -4.40 26.55
N PRO A 81 -11.54 -4.42 25.91
CA PRO A 81 -10.92 -3.20 25.44
C PRO A 81 -11.86 -2.47 24.48
N ASP A 82 -11.94 -1.15 24.63
CA ASP A 82 -12.72 -0.32 23.74
C ASP A 82 -12.11 -0.34 22.34
N GLY A 83 -12.98 -0.50 21.34
CA GLY A 83 -12.63 -0.31 19.95
C GLY A 83 -13.00 -1.46 19.01
N TYR A 84 -12.58 -1.32 17.75
CA TYR A 84 -12.82 -2.26 16.67
C TYR A 84 -12.08 -3.57 16.92
N LYS A 85 -12.83 -4.66 16.95
CA LYS A 85 -12.27 -6.02 16.86
C LYS A 85 -11.86 -6.30 15.42
N ILE A 86 -10.64 -6.76 15.23
CA ILE A 86 -10.05 -7.05 13.95
C ILE A 86 -9.74 -8.55 13.86
N CYS A 87 -10.18 -9.20 12.79
CA CYS A 87 -9.74 -10.55 12.46
C CYS A 87 -8.76 -10.51 11.29
N ILE A 88 -7.53 -10.96 11.51
CA ILE A 88 -6.48 -11.01 10.48
C ILE A 88 -6.42 -12.42 9.92
N GLY A 89 -6.58 -12.56 8.60
CA GLY A 89 -6.41 -13.82 7.88
C GLY A 89 -5.13 -13.80 7.05
N ILE A 90 -4.24 -14.77 7.29
CA ILE A 90 -2.98 -14.93 6.55
C ILE A 90 -2.96 -16.31 5.88
N PRO A 91 -3.29 -16.43 4.60
CA PRO A 91 -3.00 -17.63 3.82
C PRO A 91 -1.52 -17.69 3.47
N SER A 92 -0.90 -18.84 3.70
CA SER A 92 0.52 -19.04 3.44
C SER A 92 0.78 -20.42 2.85
N VAL A 93 1.69 -20.47 1.88
CA VAL A 93 2.14 -21.69 1.23
C VAL A 93 3.66 -21.76 1.31
N ARG A 94 4.21 -22.97 1.37
CA ARG A 94 5.66 -23.14 1.25
C ARG A 94 6.20 -22.48 -0.02
N ARG A 95 7.21 -21.62 0.15
CA ARG A 95 7.97 -21.03 -0.95
C ARG A 95 9.30 -21.77 -1.15
N GLU A 96 9.88 -21.72 -2.34
CA GLU A 96 11.11 -22.48 -2.64
C GLU A 96 12.37 -21.85 -2.02
N ARG A 97 12.48 -20.52 -2.08
CA ARG A 97 13.73 -19.81 -1.73
C ARG A 97 13.75 -19.30 -0.29
N GLU A 98 12.68 -18.64 0.13
CA GLU A 98 12.61 -17.96 1.42
C GLU A 98 11.19 -18.05 1.99
N GLN A 99 11.11 -18.22 3.30
CA GLN A 99 9.85 -18.21 4.04
C GLN A 99 9.67 -16.86 4.69
N PHE A 100 8.53 -16.21 4.44
CA PHE A 100 8.24 -14.88 4.95
C PHE A 100 7.21 -14.88 6.08
N THR A 101 6.38 -15.93 6.17
CA THR A 101 5.23 -16.05 7.08
C THR A 101 5.56 -15.66 8.52
N GLY A 102 6.68 -16.17 9.05
CA GLY A 102 7.10 -15.85 10.41
C GLY A 102 7.36 -14.36 10.61
N ARG A 103 8.12 -13.73 9.72
CA ARG A 103 8.46 -12.30 9.80
C ARG A 103 7.23 -11.42 9.59
N THR A 104 6.35 -11.80 8.67
CA THR A 104 5.06 -11.13 8.47
C THR A 104 4.27 -11.09 9.76
N ILE A 105 4.04 -12.26 10.38
CA ILE A 105 3.30 -12.38 11.65
C ILE A 105 3.98 -11.60 12.75
N ALA A 106 5.30 -11.74 12.90
CA ALA A 106 6.05 -11.05 13.93
C ALA A 106 5.96 -9.53 13.78
N SER A 107 6.13 -8.99 12.57
CA SER A 107 6.07 -7.53 12.33
C SER A 107 4.68 -6.92 12.54
N LEU A 108 3.62 -7.73 12.47
CA LEU A 108 2.26 -7.30 12.82
C LEU A 108 2.04 -7.27 14.33
N LEU A 109 2.83 -8.02 15.11
CA LEU A 109 2.57 -8.28 16.53
C LEU A 109 3.59 -7.65 17.48
N ASP A 110 4.82 -7.41 17.03
CA ASP A 110 5.96 -7.05 17.87
C ASP A 110 5.84 -5.67 18.54
N THR A 111 5.11 -4.75 17.92
CA THR A 111 4.86 -3.40 18.44
C THR A 111 3.49 -3.20 19.06
N LEU A 112 2.62 -4.23 19.03
CA LEU A 112 1.31 -4.12 19.65
C LEU A 112 1.44 -4.11 21.17
N SER A 113 0.77 -3.16 21.81
CA SER A 113 0.55 -3.21 23.25
C SER A 113 -0.32 -4.42 23.63
N PRO A 114 -0.29 -4.83 24.91
CA PRO A 114 -1.20 -5.85 25.41
C PRO A 114 -2.69 -5.57 25.16
N GLU A 115 -3.09 -4.30 25.02
CA GLU A 115 -4.48 -3.91 24.80
C GLU A 115 -4.86 -4.03 23.32
N GLU A 116 -3.99 -3.54 22.44
CA GLU A 116 -4.15 -3.67 20.99
C GLU A 116 -4.15 -5.14 20.56
N ARG A 117 -3.27 -5.98 21.13
CA ARG A 117 -3.27 -7.43 20.84
C ARG A 117 -4.59 -8.11 21.19
N ARG A 118 -5.32 -7.65 22.22
CA ARG A 118 -6.64 -8.21 22.60
C ARG A 118 -7.73 -7.87 21.59
N LEU A 119 -7.52 -6.84 20.76
CA LEU A 119 -8.43 -6.48 19.67
C LEU A 119 -8.18 -7.27 18.39
N VAL A 120 -7.08 -8.02 18.31
CA VAL A 120 -6.67 -8.80 17.13
C VAL A 120 -6.95 -10.29 17.36
N ASP A 121 -7.69 -10.91 16.44
CA ASP A 121 -7.82 -12.36 16.29
C ASP A 121 -7.04 -12.81 15.04
N LEU A 122 -5.91 -13.49 15.24
CA LEU A 122 -4.97 -13.88 14.19
C LEU A 122 -5.21 -15.31 13.72
N LYS A 123 -5.68 -15.45 12.47
CA LYS A 123 -5.93 -16.73 11.79
C LYS A 123 -4.91 -16.97 10.69
N ILE A 124 -4.22 -18.11 10.75
CA ILE A 124 -3.17 -18.45 9.79
C ILE A 124 -3.58 -19.73 9.07
N LEU A 125 -3.74 -19.66 7.75
CA LEU A 125 -4.00 -20.82 6.91
C LEU A 125 -2.69 -21.35 6.34
N LEU A 126 -2.32 -22.56 6.74
CA LEU A 126 -1.24 -23.32 6.09
C LEU A 126 -1.86 -24.03 4.88
N ALA A 127 -1.77 -23.38 3.72
CA ALA A 127 -2.47 -23.74 2.49
C ALA A 127 -1.77 -24.82 1.66
N ASP A 128 -0.65 -25.39 2.14
CA ASP A 128 -0.01 -26.54 1.51
C ASP A 128 -0.95 -27.77 1.40
N ASP A 129 -0.77 -28.55 0.33
CA ASP A 129 -1.53 -29.80 0.12
C ASP A 129 -1.37 -30.78 1.29
N ALA A 130 -0.25 -30.75 1.99
CA ALA A 130 -0.09 -31.40 3.29
C ALA A 130 0.46 -30.34 4.24
N PRO A 131 -0.22 -30.06 5.38
CA PRO A 131 0.22 -28.98 6.27
C PRO A 131 1.62 -29.23 6.84
N GLN A 132 2.06 -30.49 6.93
CA GLN A 132 3.40 -30.89 7.34
C GLN A 132 4.51 -30.40 6.39
N ASN A 133 4.16 -30.07 5.14
CA ASN A 133 5.12 -29.52 4.18
C ASN A 133 5.41 -28.04 4.45
N HIS A 134 4.50 -27.34 5.14
CA HIS A 134 4.66 -25.92 5.42
C HIS A 134 5.79 -25.71 6.46
N PRO A 135 6.78 -24.84 6.24
CA PRO A 135 7.91 -24.66 7.17
C PRO A 135 7.53 -24.15 8.57
N ALA A 136 6.41 -23.44 8.66
CA ALA A 136 5.80 -23.04 9.93
C ALA A 136 5.10 -24.18 10.71
N TRP A 137 4.92 -25.36 10.12
CA TRP A 137 4.29 -26.49 10.79
C TRP A 137 5.06 -26.88 12.06
N GLN A 138 4.33 -27.03 13.17
CA GLN A 138 4.86 -27.37 14.50
C GLN A 138 5.93 -26.41 15.04
N GLN A 139 6.06 -25.21 14.48
CA GLN A 139 6.97 -24.21 15.01
C GLN A 139 6.44 -23.63 16.33
N ARG A 140 7.29 -23.61 17.37
CA ARG A 140 6.92 -23.12 18.71
C ARG A 140 6.36 -21.69 18.68
N TRP A 141 6.99 -20.80 17.91
CA TRP A 141 6.50 -19.44 17.77
C TRP A 141 5.07 -19.40 17.22
N LEU A 142 4.71 -20.27 16.27
CA LEU A 142 3.38 -20.29 15.66
C LEU A 142 2.31 -20.65 16.70
N HIS A 143 2.58 -21.64 17.56
CA HIS A 143 1.71 -22.01 18.67
C HIS A 143 1.50 -20.87 19.67
N ASN A 144 2.51 -20.02 19.85
CA ASN A 144 2.50 -18.97 20.87
C ASN A 144 1.84 -17.66 20.40
N VAL A 145 1.80 -17.41 19.09
CA VAL A 145 1.35 -16.11 18.53
C VAL A 145 0.01 -16.18 17.82
N ALA A 146 -0.33 -17.32 17.22
CA ALA A 146 -1.56 -17.53 16.47
C ALA A 146 -2.75 -17.77 17.40
N ASP A 147 -3.90 -17.18 17.10
CA ASP A 147 -5.15 -17.49 17.81
C ASP A 147 -5.81 -18.76 17.23
N GLU A 148 -5.70 -18.94 15.91
CA GLU A 148 -6.17 -20.14 15.22
C GLU A 148 -5.28 -20.49 14.01
N VAL A 149 -4.97 -21.77 13.86
CA VAL A 149 -4.27 -22.29 12.68
C VAL A 149 -5.24 -23.13 11.85
N LEU A 150 -5.44 -22.75 10.60
CA LEU A 150 -6.30 -23.42 9.66
C LEU A 150 -5.46 -24.35 8.79
N VAL A 151 -5.98 -25.55 8.54
CA VAL A 151 -5.36 -26.53 7.63
C VAL A 151 -6.42 -27.19 6.77
N TYR A 152 -6.05 -27.59 5.57
CA TYR A 152 -6.97 -28.36 4.73
C TYR A 152 -7.15 -29.79 5.25
N GLY A 153 -8.39 -30.22 5.46
CA GLY A 153 -8.71 -31.56 5.95
C GLY A 153 -10.22 -31.80 6.06
N GLN A 154 -10.62 -32.98 6.53
CA GLN A 154 -12.03 -33.23 6.84
C GLN A 154 -12.47 -32.31 7.98
N GLU A 155 -13.58 -31.58 7.78
CA GLU A 155 -14.05 -30.58 8.74
C GLU A 155 -14.14 -31.17 10.16
N SER A 156 -13.20 -30.75 10.98
CA SER A 156 -13.02 -31.23 12.35
C SER A 156 -12.17 -30.20 13.07
N SER A 157 -12.61 -29.81 14.27
CA SER A 157 -11.80 -29.02 15.20
C SER A 157 -11.07 -30.00 16.10
N VAL A 158 -9.76 -30.09 15.97
CA VAL A 158 -8.94 -30.93 16.86
C VAL A 158 -8.04 -30.00 17.66
N ARG A 159 -8.20 -30.00 18.98
CA ARG A 159 -7.19 -29.44 19.88
C ARG A 159 -6.03 -30.42 19.92
N THR A 160 -5.01 -30.17 19.11
CA THR A 160 -3.73 -30.91 19.16
C THR A 160 -2.85 -30.24 20.20
N ASP A 161 -2.73 -30.91 21.35
CA ASP A 161 -2.15 -30.37 22.59
C ASP A 161 -2.91 -29.14 23.12
N GLU A 162 -2.93 -28.95 24.44
CA GLU A 162 -3.87 -28.06 25.16
C GLU A 162 -3.86 -26.56 24.76
N HIS A 163 -3.08 -26.15 23.76
CA HIS A 163 -2.74 -24.75 23.47
C HIS A 163 -2.89 -24.30 22.00
N GLN A 164 -3.09 -25.19 21.01
CA GLN A 164 -3.30 -24.77 19.62
C GLN A 164 -4.69 -25.16 19.10
N HIS A 165 -5.44 -24.17 18.62
CA HIS A 165 -6.69 -24.42 17.91
C HIS A 165 -6.38 -24.68 16.42
N ILE A 166 -6.25 -25.96 16.06
CA ILE A 166 -6.16 -26.37 14.66
C ILE A 166 -7.57 -26.71 14.15
N THR A 167 -8.00 -26.00 13.11
CA THR A 167 -9.28 -26.24 12.46
C THR A 167 -9.06 -26.77 11.05
N SER A 168 -9.59 -27.96 10.79
CA SER A 168 -9.62 -28.52 9.44
C SER A 168 -10.76 -27.90 8.63
N ILE A 169 -10.47 -27.43 7.42
CA ILE A 169 -11.45 -26.82 6.50
C ILE A 169 -11.73 -27.71 5.30
N SER A 170 -13.02 -27.89 5.00
CA SER A 170 -13.55 -28.96 4.15
C SER A 170 -13.34 -28.78 2.64
N ARG A 171 -13.19 -27.54 2.15
CA ARG A 171 -13.12 -27.26 0.72
C ARG A 171 -11.71 -26.86 0.32
N ARG A 172 -10.94 -27.86 -0.10
CA ARG A 172 -9.66 -27.69 -0.81
C ARG A 172 -9.91 -27.57 -2.31
N SER A 173 -9.03 -26.84 -3.00
CA SER A 173 -8.89 -26.95 -4.45
C SER A 173 -8.60 -28.38 -4.90
N THR A 174 -9.16 -28.81 -6.02
CA THR A 174 -8.89 -30.14 -6.58
C THR A 174 -7.57 -30.21 -7.34
N ILE A 175 -7.01 -31.42 -7.49
CA ILE A 175 -5.86 -31.68 -8.38
C ILE A 175 -6.31 -31.35 -9.80
N GLY A 176 -5.88 -30.19 -10.33
CA GLY A 176 -6.33 -29.65 -11.62
C GLY A 176 -6.80 -28.19 -11.55
N ASP A 177 -7.10 -27.67 -10.35
CA ASP A 177 -7.39 -26.24 -10.17
C ASP A 177 -6.14 -25.40 -10.40
N ASP A 178 -6.27 -24.35 -11.21
CA ASP A 178 -5.20 -23.39 -11.44
C ASP A 178 -4.83 -22.61 -10.17
N ARG A 179 -3.65 -21.98 -10.20
CA ARG A 179 -3.13 -21.21 -9.06
C ARG A 179 -4.11 -20.13 -8.57
N ASN A 180 -4.84 -19.47 -9.47
CA ASN A 180 -5.72 -18.37 -9.10
C ASN A 180 -6.92 -18.89 -8.32
N LYS A 181 -7.54 -19.98 -8.77
CA LYS A 181 -8.63 -20.64 -8.05
C LYS A 181 -8.20 -21.13 -6.67
N ARG A 182 -6.96 -21.63 -6.53
CA ARG A 182 -6.39 -22.00 -5.22
C ARG A 182 -6.33 -20.81 -4.27
N VAL A 183 -5.74 -19.70 -4.71
CA VAL A 183 -5.61 -18.47 -3.91
C VAL A 183 -6.99 -17.90 -3.53
N GLN A 184 -7.95 -17.92 -4.45
CA GLN A 184 -9.32 -17.46 -4.16
C GLN A 184 -10.00 -18.32 -3.09
N LEU A 185 -9.83 -19.65 -3.15
CA LEU A 185 -10.34 -20.55 -2.11
C LEU A 185 -9.63 -20.33 -0.77
N ASP A 186 -8.31 -20.09 -0.77
CA ASP A 186 -7.56 -19.75 0.45
C ASP A 186 -8.16 -18.50 1.11
N TYR A 187 -8.43 -17.44 0.32
CA TYR A 187 -9.08 -16.22 0.78
C TYR A 187 -10.48 -16.50 1.34
N ALA A 188 -11.32 -17.25 0.61
CA ALA A 188 -12.66 -17.61 1.07
C ALA A 188 -12.64 -18.36 2.41
N ASN A 189 -11.64 -19.20 2.62
CA ASN A 189 -11.53 -20.01 3.83
C ASN A 189 -11.07 -19.19 5.05
N VAL A 190 -10.10 -18.27 4.89
CA VAL A 190 -9.75 -17.35 5.97
C VAL A 190 -10.89 -16.37 6.28
N ILE A 191 -11.60 -15.89 5.26
CA ILE A 191 -12.80 -15.05 5.43
C ILE A 191 -13.87 -15.80 6.23
N ARG A 192 -14.18 -17.05 5.86
CA ARG A 192 -15.16 -17.88 6.58
C ARG A 192 -14.81 -18.06 8.05
N ALA A 193 -13.53 -18.30 8.35
CA ALA A 193 -13.06 -18.44 9.71
C ALA A 193 -13.23 -17.13 10.49
N CYS A 194 -12.88 -15.98 9.90
CA CYS A 194 -13.08 -14.68 10.52
C CYS A 194 -14.56 -14.27 10.68
N ARG A 195 -15.45 -14.66 9.75
CA ARG A 195 -16.89 -14.40 9.87
C ARG A 195 -17.53 -15.08 11.09
N ARG A 196 -16.95 -16.18 11.58
CA ARG A 196 -17.44 -16.89 12.78
C ARG A 196 -17.14 -16.15 14.09
N THR A 197 -16.36 -15.08 14.04
CA THR A 197 -15.98 -14.26 15.20
C THR A 197 -16.89 -13.03 15.29
N GLU A 198 -16.75 -12.23 16.34
CA GLU A 198 -17.40 -10.92 16.49
C GLU A 198 -16.55 -9.76 15.93
N ALA A 199 -15.60 -10.02 15.02
CA ALA A 199 -14.77 -8.96 14.46
C ALA A 199 -15.58 -7.98 13.60
N ASP A 200 -15.33 -6.69 13.79
CA ASP A 200 -15.92 -5.57 13.04
C ASP A 200 -15.30 -5.47 11.64
N TYR A 201 -13.99 -5.74 11.57
CA TYR A 201 -13.21 -5.72 10.33
C TYR A 201 -12.45 -7.03 10.14
N PHE A 202 -12.38 -7.47 8.88
CA PHE A 202 -11.48 -8.52 8.43
C PHE A 202 -10.30 -7.87 7.73
N ILE A 203 -9.08 -8.36 7.98
CA ILE A 203 -7.89 -7.93 7.26
C ILE A 203 -7.28 -9.14 6.59
N LEU A 204 -7.28 -9.13 5.26
CA LEU A 204 -6.51 -10.06 4.47
C LEU A 204 -5.07 -9.56 4.40
N ILE A 205 -4.10 -10.40 4.77
CA ILE A 205 -2.67 -10.09 4.67
C ILE A 205 -1.97 -11.24 3.92
N GLU A 206 -1.16 -10.91 2.93
CA GLU A 206 -0.28 -11.89 2.27
C GLU A 206 0.91 -12.27 3.16
N ASP A 207 1.44 -13.47 2.98
CA ASP A 207 2.50 -14.00 3.83
C ASP A 207 3.89 -13.37 3.62
N ASP A 208 4.06 -12.47 2.65
CA ASP A 208 5.33 -11.85 2.25
C ASP A 208 5.36 -10.32 2.37
N VAL A 209 4.82 -9.82 3.48
CA VAL A 209 4.82 -8.39 3.82
C VAL A 209 5.58 -8.11 5.11
N ILE A 210 5.96 -6.86 5.31
CA ILE A 210 6.50 -6.35 6.57
C ILE A 210 5.74 -5.09 6.97
N ALA A 211 5.29 -5.01 8.22
CA ALA A 211 4.50 -3.89 8.71
C ALA A 211 5.35 -2.77 9.33
N SER A 212 4.91 -1.52 9.22
CA SER A 212 5.48 -0.40 9.97
C SER A 212 5.20 -0.54 11.46
N ARG A 213 6.03 0.06 12.31
CA ARG A 213 5.88 -0.06 13.79
C ARG A 213 4.53 0.45 14.29
N ASP A 214 3.96 1.43 13.61
CA ASP A 214 2.73 2.13 13.97
C ASP A 214 1.51 1.72 13.13
N TRP A 215 1.60 0.58 12.42
CA TRP A 215 0.59 0.15 11.46
C TRP A 215 -0.80 0.07 12.10
N PHE A 216 -0.90 -0.42 13.34
CA PHE A 216 -2.16 -0.65 14.03
C PHE A 216 -2.85 0.66 14.42
N GLN A 217 -2.13 1.60 15.04
CA GLN A 217 -2.72 2.89 15.40
C GLN A 217 -3.14 3.68 14.15
N ARG A 218 -2.33 3.62 13.08
CA ARG A 218 -2.66 4.27 11.81
C ARG A 218 -3.84 3.62 11.12
N LEU A 219 -3.96 2.30 11.15
CA LEU A 219 -5.12 1.58 10.64
C LEU A 219 -6.37 2.02 11.39
N TYR A 220 -6.33 2.02 12.71
CA TYR A 220 -7.49 2.34 13.54
C TYR A 220 -8.05 3.73 13.22
N LYS A 221 -7.17 4.73 13.20
CA LYS A 221 -7.52 6.10 12.77
C LYS A 221 -8.05 6.15 11.33
N SER A 222 -7.45 5.38 10.43
CA SER A 222 -7.85 5.36 9.02
C SER A 222 -9.22 4.71 8.82
N LEU A 223 -9.60 3.71 9.63
CA LEU A 223 -10.93 3.13 9.62
C LEU A 223 -11.98 4.16 10.07
N GLU A 224 -11.72 4.89 11.16
CA GLU A 224 -12.59 5.99 11.62
C GLU A 224 -12.76 7.07 10.54
N ASP A 225 -11.65 7.52 9.95
CA ASP A 225 -11.66 8.53 8.88
C ASP A 225 -12.40 8.02 7.63
N THR A 226 -12.27 6.73 7.30
CA THR A 226 -12.94 6.12 6.14
C THR A 226 -14.44 6.04 6.37
N GLU A 227 -14.89 5.56 7.53
CA GLU A 227 -16.33 5.52 7.87
C GLU A 227 -16.93 6.93 7.96
N ALA A 228 -16.20 7.91 8.52
CA ALA A 228 -16.68 9.29 8.61
C ALA A 228 -16.83 9.96 7.22
N ARG A 229 -15.98 9.58 6.25
CA ARG A 229 -16.04 10.10 4.87
C ARG A 229 -16.96 9.30 3.96
N ASN A 230 -17.52 8.19 4.46
CA ASN A 230 -18.35 7.29 3.70
C ASN A 230 -19.73 7.90 3.39
N THR A 231 -19.81 8.66 2.30
CA THR A 231 -21.04 9.34 1.84
C THR A 231 -21.50 8.80 0.49
N GLY A 232 -22.77 8.43 0.37
CA GLY A 232 -23.31 7.83 -0.87
C GLY A 232 -23.01 6.33 -0.95
N ALA A 233 -22.30 5.89 -2.00
CA ALA A 233 -21.91 4.50 -2.14
C ALA A 233 -20.97 4.08 -1.00
N ASP A 234 -21.23 2.89 -0.44
CA ASP A 234 -20.45 2.30 0.63
C ASP A 234 -19.05 1.88 0.11
N TRP A 235 -18.12 1.52 1.01
CA TRP A 235 -16.77 1.10 0.67
C TRP A 235 -16.54 -0.39 0.88
N PHE A 236 -15.66 -0.97 0.06
CA PHE A 236 -15.37 -2.40 0.07
C PHE A 236 -14.12 -2.76 0.86
N TYR A 237 -13.02 -2.05 0.63
CA TYR A 237 -11.80 -2.21 1.41
C TYR A 237 -11.00 -0.91 1.54
N LEU A 238 -10.09 -0.92 2.51
CA LEU A 238 -9.02 0.03 2.73
C LEU A 238 -7.69 -0.69 2.52
N ARG A 239 -6.91 -0.25 1.52
CA ARG A 239 -5.58 -0.78 1.23
C ARG A 239 -4.56 -0.33 2.28
N LEU A 240 -3.82 -1.30 2.80
CA LEU A 240 -2.69 -1.10 3.71
C LEU A 240 -1.35 -1.03 2.96
N PHE A 241 -1.36 -1.51 1.72
CA PHE A 241 -0.29 -1.45 0.74
C PHE A 241 -0.85 -1.03 -0.62
N TYR A 242 -0.08 -0.21 -1.34
CA TYR A 242 -0.24 -0.03 -2.77
C TYR A 242 1.15 0.15 -3.39
N SER A 243 1.30 -0.29 -4.65
CA SER A 243 2.55 -0.06 -5.36
C SER A 243 2.60 1.33 -5.97
N GLU A 244 3.67 2.05 -5.67
CA GLU A 244 3.93 3.38 -6.22
C GLU A 244 4.41 3.33 -7.67
N THR A 245 4.79 2.17 -8.19
CA THR A 245 5.16 1.97 -9.60
C THR A 245 4.00 2.19 -10.58
N LEU A 246 2.75 2.05 -10.12
CA LEU A 246 1.54 2.25 -10.92
C LEU A 246 0.98 3.66 -10.83
N LEU A 247 1.52 4.49 -9.93
CA LEU A 247 1.05 5.84 -9.67
C LEU A 247 1.81 6.88 -10.48
N GLY A 248 2.39 6.53 -11.63
CA GLY A 248 3.12 7.46 -12.47
C GLY A 248 2.24 8.37 -13.34
N TRP A 249 2.86 8.92 -14.39
CA TRP A 249 2.18 9.66 -15.46
C TRP A 249 1.40 8.70 -16.37
N ASN A 250 0.22 8.28 -15.91
CA ASN A 250 -0.62 7.31 -16.62
C ASN A 250 -1.27 7.92 -17.88
N SER A 251 -1.23 7.19 -18.99
CA SER A 251 -1.64 7.70 -20.31
C SER A 251 -3.13 8.00 -20.41
N GLU A 252 -3.96 7.32 -19.61
CA GLU A 252 -5.41 7.48 -19.60
C GLU A 252 -5.83 8.82 -19.01
N GLU A 253 -4.95 9.46 -18.23
CA GLU A 253 -5.18 10.75 -17.57
C GLU A 253 -4.62 11.94 -18.38
N TRP A 254 -4.21 11.72 -19.64
CA TRP A 254 -3.71 12.79 -20.52
C TRP A 254 -4.62 14.03 -20.63
N PRO A 255 -5.98 13.93 -20.60
CA PRO A 255 -6.83 15.11 -20.68
C PRO A 255 -6.67 16.01 -19.44
N VAL A 256 -6.44 15.41 -18.27
CA VAL A 256 -6.19 16.12 -17.01
C VAL A 256 -4.87 16.87 -17.10
N TYR A 257 -3.81 16.20 -17.54
CA TYR A 257 -2.49 16.81 -17.71
C TYR A 257 -2.52 17.96 -18.73
N LEU A 258 -3.21 17.77 -19.87
CA LEU A 258 -3.35 18.81 -20.88
C LEU A 258 -4.12 20.02 -20.36
N ARG A 259 -5.22 19.80 -19.64
CA ARG A 259 -5.99 20.87 -18.98
C ARG A 259 -5.08 21.70 -18.07
N ASP A 260 -4.28 21.04 -17.23
CA ASP A 260 -3.42 21.71 -16.25
C ASP A 260 -2.28 22.48 -16.92
N CYS A 261 -1.71 21.93 -18.01
CA CYS A 261 -0.78 22.65 -18.88
C CYS A 261 -1.41 23.92 -19.48
N ILE A 262 -2.60 23.81 -20.10
CA ILE A 262 -3.31 24.95 -20.71
C ILE A 262 -3.63 26.02 -19.66
N LEU A 263 -4.10 25.61 -18.48
CA LEU A 263 -4.38 26.52 -17.37
C LEU A 263 -3.12 27.27 -16.93
N THR A 264 -1.99 26.55 -16.82
CA THR A 264 -0.69 27.15 -16.50
C THR A 264 -0.26 28.20 -17.53
N TYR A 265 -0.32 27.87 -18.82
CA TYR A 265 -0.04 28.84 -19.90
C TYR A 265 -0.97 30.05 -19.82
N THR A 266 -2.26 29.83 -19.59
CA THR A 266 -3.27 30.90 -19.52
C THR A 266 -2.99 31.85 -18.36
N VAL A 267 -2.70 31.32 -17.18
CA VAL A 267 -2.36 32.12 -15.99
C VAL A 267 -1.09 32.93 -16.24
N VAL A 268 -0.03 32.34 -16.80
CA VAL A 268 1.22 33.07 -17.07
C VAL A 268 1.02 34.17 -18.10
N ILE A 269 0.30 33.91 -19.19
CA ILE A 269 -0.02 34.92 -20.20
C ILE A 269 -0.83 36.07 -19.57
N LEU A 270 -1.83 35.75 -18.76
CA LEU A 270 -2.65 36.76 -18.08
C LEU A 270 -1.82 37.62 -17.12
N VAL A 271 -0.91 37.03 -16.34
CA VAL A 271 0.02 37.77 -15.47
C VAL A 271 0.92 38.69 -16.28
N VAL A 272 1.50 38.21 -17.39
CA VAL A 272 2.33 39.03 -18.28
C VAL A 272 1.53 40.21 -18.84
N LEU A 273 0.30 39.98 -19.29
CA LEU A 273 -0.59 41.02 -19.80
C LEU A 273 -0.97 42.03 -18.71
N LEU A 274 -1.28 41.58 -17.49
CA LEU A 274 -1.62 42.47 -16.37
C LEU A 274 -0.46 43.37 -15.95
N VAL A 275 0.75 42.82 -15.79
CA VAL A 275 1.96 43.59 -15.49
C VAL A 275 2.20 44.63 -16.58
N ARG A 276 1.99 44.25 -17.85
CA ARG A 276 2.07 45.16 -18.99
C ARG A 276 1.03 46.27 -18.93
N CYS A 277 -0.25 45.95 -18.73
CA CYS A 277 -1.32 46.94 -18.63
C CYS A 277 -1.04 47.96 -17.51
N ARG A 278 -0.60 47.52 -16.33
CA ARG A 278 -0.23 48.44 -15.24
C ARG A 278 1.00 49.29 -15.56
N SER A 279 1.97 48.75 -16.30
CA SER A 279 3.14 49.53 -16.76
C SER A 279 2.81 50.52 -17.88
N ALA A 280 1.80 50.23 -18.71
CA ALA A 280 1.38 51.05 -19.85
C ALA A 280 0.42 52.18 -19.45
N VAL A 281 -0.21 52.12 -18.27
CA VAL A 281 -1.02 53.21 -17.69
C VAL A 281 -0.21 54.52 -17.50
N LEU A 282 1.12 54.49 -17.66
CA LEU A 282 1.99 55.68 -17.59
C LEU A 282 2.43 56.28 -18.94
N LYS A 283 2.07 55.72 -20.12
CA LYS A 283 2.35 56.38 -21.42
C LYS A 283 1.32 56.05 -22.51
N PRO A 284 0.88 57.04 -23.32
CA PRO A 284 -0.03 56.79 -24.44
C PRO A 284 0.71 56.01 -25.54
N MET A 285 0.30 54.77 -25.82
CA MET A 285 0.92 53.91 -26.84
C MET A 285 0.19 53.99 -28.20
N ARG A 286 0.96 54.11 -29.30
CA ARG A 286 0.49 53.99 -30.69
C ARG A 286 0.31 52.52 -31.08
N SER A 287 -0.73 52.24 -31.87
CA SER A 287 -1.15 50.88 -32.31
C SER A 287 -0.04 50.01 -32.95
N THR A 288 0.96 50.62 -33.60
CA THR A 288 2.07 49.91 -34.27
C THR A 288 3.19 49.46 -33.33
N ASP A 289 3.28 50.03 -32.12
CA ASP A 289 4.29 49.67 -31.10
C ASP A 289 3.86 48.49 -30.22
N LEU A 290 2.65 47.94 -30.43
CA LEU A 290 2.16 46.78 -29.69
C LEU A 290 2.73 45.46 -30.24
N ILE A 291 2.99 45.32 -31.54
CA ILE A 291 3.24 43.99 -32.12
C ILE A 291 4.71 43.53 -31.96
N LYS A 292 5.69 44.39 -32.24
CA LYS A 292 7.13 44.02 -32.23
C LYS A 292 7.73 43.75 -30.84
N PRO A 293 7.51 44.60 -29.80
CA PRO A 293 8.03 44.32 -28.46
C PRO A 293 7.25 43.23 -27.71
N ASN A 294 6.05 42.87 -28.19
CA ASN A 294 5.28 41.76 -27.61
C ASN A 294 5.87 40.40 -27.96
N VAL A 295 6.30 40.19 -29.22
CA VAL A 295 6.93 38.94 -29.65
C VAL A 295 8.25 38.68 -28.89
N SER A 296 9.07 39.71 -28.68
CA SER A 296 10.40 39.58 -28.04
C SER A 296 10.37 39.21 -26.55
N PHE A 297 9.22 39.33 -25.86
CA PHE A 297 9.09 38.97 -24.44
C PHE A 297 8.16 37.77 -24.23
N ILE A 298 7.10 37.67 -25.04
CA ILE A 298 6.15 36.56 -24.96
C ILE A 298 6.83 35.27 -25.39
N LEU A 299 7.55 35.24 -26.53
CA LEU A 299 8.19 34.00 -27.00
C LEU A 299 9.22 33.44 -25.98
N PRO A 300 10.15 34.24 -25.42
CA PRO A 300 11.06 33.72 -24.39
C PRO A 300 10.35 33.32 -23.09
N THR A 301 9.27 34.00 -22.71
CA THR A 301 8.50 33.61 -21.52
C THR A 301 7.79 32.28 -21.74
N LEU A 302 7.18 32.08 -22.91
CA LEU A 302 6.55 30.81 -23.28
C LEU A 302 7.58 29.67 -23.33
N PHE A 303 8.80 29.92 -23.83
CA PHE A 303 9.90 28.96 -23.77
C PHE A 303 10.18 28.51 -22.33
N TRP A 304 10.30 29.45 -21.39
CA TRP A 304 10.54 29.11 -19.98
C TRP A 304 9.36 28.33 -19.39
N VAL A 305 8.11 28.73 -19.67
CA VAL A 305 6.93 27.96 -19.22
C VAL A 305 7.01 26.52 -19.72
N THR A 306 7.32 26.31 -21.00
CA THR A 306 7.52 24.95 -21.55
C THR A 306 8.66 24.22 -20.85
N ALA A 307 9.79 24.88 -20.58
CA ALA A 307 10.94 24.27 -19.91
C ALA A 307 10.63 23.86 -18.46
N TYR A 308 9.87 24.67 -17.71
CA TYR A 308 9.43 24.33 -16.36
C TYR A 308 8.37 23.24 -16.33
N LEU A 309 7.41 23.25 -17.28
CA LEU A 309 6.44 22.16 -17.43
C LEU A 309 7.15 20.86 -17.79
N ALA A 310 8.11 20.89 -18.71
CA ALA A 310 8.92 19.72 -19.02
C ALA A 310 9.65 19.21 -17.76
N LEU A 311 10.26 20.10 -16.98
CA LEU A 311 10.91 19.72 -15.74
C LEU A 311 9.93 19.13 -14.72
N TYR A 312 8.70 19.64 -14.62
CA TYR A 312 7.65 19.10 -13.74
C TYR A 312 7.33 17.64 -14.08
N PHE A 313 7.16 17.30 -15.37
CA PHE A 313 6.96 15.90 -15.78
C PHE A 313 8.23 15.06 -15.59
N MET A 314 9.41 15.60 -15.94
CA MET A 314 10.70 14.93 -15.77
C MET A 314 11.03 14.62 -14.31
N ALA A 315 10.55 15.44 -13.36
CA ALA A 315 10.77 15.25 -11.93
C ALA A 315 10.01 14.04 -11.35
N GLY A 316 9.01 13.53 -12.06
CA GLY A 316 8.18 12.42 -11.62
C GLY A 316 6.98 12.87 -10.79
N ARG A 317 5.86 12.17 -10.97
CA ARG A 317 4.56 12.48 -10.38
C ARG A 317 4.56 12.36 -8.86
N LEU A 318 5.23 11.36 -8.29
CA LEU A 318 5.24 11.15 -6.84
C LEU A 318 6.02 12.24 -6.11
N LEU A 319 7.01 12.86 -6.77
CA LEU A 319 7.72 14.00 -6.21
C LEU A 319 6.88 15.28 -6.26
N VAL A 320 6.25 15.57 -7.38
CA VAL A 320 5.60 16.88 -7.63
C VAL A 320 4.12 16.94 -7.25
N ASP A 321 3.44 15.81 -7.22
CA ASP A 321 2.03 15.67 -6.85
C ASP A 321 1.80 14.40 -5.98
N PRO A 322 2.42 14.33 -4.78
CA PRO A 322 2.20 13.22 -3.87
C PRO A 322 0.79 13.25 -3.29
N PHE A 323 0.25 12.06 -3.00
CA PHE A 323 -0.92 11.95 -2.16
C PHE A 323 -0.64 12.58 -0.78
N ARG A 324 -1.59 13.34 -0.27
CA ARG A 324 -1.50 13.88 1.09
C ARG A 324 -1.57 12.75 2.11
N VAL A 325 -1.00 12.93 3.29
CA VAL A 325 -1.13 11.94 4.37
C VAL A 325 -2.60 11.79 4.78
N GLY A 326 -3.05 10.55 4.98
CA GLY A 326 -4.42 10.20 5.36
C GLY A 326 -5.04 9.13 4.47
N VAL A 327 -6.37 9.03 4.48
CA VAL A 327 -7.14 8.11 3.62
C VAL A 327 -7.59 8.77 2.33
N HIS A 328 -7.41 8.07 1.21
CA HIS A 328 -7.79 8.53 -0.13
C HIS A 328 -8.56 7.45 -0.87
N GLU A 329 -9.57 7.86 -1.63
CA GLU A 329 -10.21 6.96 -2.58
C GLU A 329 -9.19 6.64 -3.69
N MET A 330 -8.98 5.37 -3.96
CA MET A 330 -8.05 4.85 -4.96
C MET A 330 -8.79 3.85 -5.86
N PRO A 331 -9.70 4.34 -6.73
CA PRO A 331 -10.52 3.47 -7.58
C PRO A 331 -9.71 2.83 -8.71
N ARG A 332 -8.60 3.46 -9.12
CA ARG A 332 -7.69 3.03 -10.20
C ARG A 332 -6.25 3.07 -9.73
N TYR A 333 -5.39 2.34 -10.43
CA TYR A 333 -3.93 2.33 -10.23
C TYR A 333 -3.47 1.87 -8.84
N GLY A 334 -4.40 1.46 -7.97
CA GLY A 334 -4.10 0.61 -6.84
C GLY A 334 -3.90 -0.81 -7.34
N CYS A 335 -2.79 -1.43 -6.99
CA CYS A 335 -2.63 -2.86 -7.15
C CYS A 335 -2.39 -3.52 -5.81
N CYS A 336 -2.87 -4.76 -5.84
CA CYS A 336 -2.36 -5.91 -5.14
C CYS A 336 -2.96 -6.08 -3.73
N ALA A 337 -3.07 -7.34 -3.29
CA ALA A 337 -3.82 -7.73 -2.09
C ALA A 337 -2.91 -8.00 -0.87
N GLN A 338 -1.70 -7.43 -0.84
CA GLN A 338 -0.73 -7.60 0.26
C GLN A 338 -1.34 -7.25 1.63
N GLY A 339 -2.23 -6.26 1.66
CA GLY A 339 -3.03 -5.97 2.85
C GLY A 339 -4.29 -5.20 2.55
N LEU A 340 -5.45 -5.80 2.84
CA LEU A 340 -6.77 -5.21 2.62
C LEU A 340 -7.61 -5.34 3.89
N ALA A 341 -8.01 -4.21 4.47
CA ALA A 341 -9.00 -4.18 5.55
C ALA A 341 -10.40 -4.01 4.97
N MET A 342 -11.34 -4.86 5.37
CA MET A 342 -12.70 -4.95 4.84
C MET A 342 -13.71 -4.93 5.98
N PRO A 343 -14.83 -4.18 5.86
CA PRO A 343 -15.88 -4.21 6.85
C PRO A 343 -16.62 -5.55 6.80
N ARG A 344 -17.03 -6.05 7.97
CA ARG A 344 -17.73 -7.33 8.11
C ARG A 344 -18.92 -7.50 7.16
N ARG A 345 -19.64 -6.41 6.88
CA ARG A 345 -20.89 -6.38 6.08
C ARG A 345 -20.74 -6.90 4.65
N HIS A 346 -19.54 -6.87 4.07
CA HIS A 346 -19.30 -7.31 2.68
C HIS A 346 -18.68 -8.70 2.56
N LEU A 347 -18.29 -9.32 3.68
CA LEU A 347 -17.52 -10.57 3.69
C LEU A 347 -18.32 -11.78 3.21
N GLU A 348 -19.64 -11.78 3.40
CA GLU A 348 -20.49 -12.87 2.92
C GLU A 348 -20.53 -12.92 1.39
N THR A 349 -20.75 -11.77 0.76
CA THR A 349 -20.76 -11.64 -0.70
C THR A 349 -19.42 -12.05 -1.28
N LEU A 350 -18.32 -11.52 -0.72
CA LEU A 350 -16.97 -11.85 -1.18
C LEU A 350 -16.63 -13.33 -1.00
N GLU A 351 -16.96 -13.93 0.16
CA GLU A 351 -16.73 -15.36 0.38
C GLU A 351 -17.44 -16.21 -0.68
N ASN A 352 -18.72 -15.92 -0.94
CA ASN A 352 -19.53 -16.69 -1.89
C ASN A 352 -18.96 -16.59 -3.31
N GLN A 353 -18.56 -15.40 -3.75
CA GLN A 353 -17.97 -15.19 -5.08
C GLN A 353 -16.59 -15.83 -5.21
N LEU A 354 -15.76 -15.81 -4.17
CA LEU A 354 -14.44 -16.47 -4.17
C LEU A 354 -14.54 -18.01 -4.22
N ARG A 355 -15.65 -18.60 -3.74
CA ARG A 355 -15.87 -20.05 -3.78
C ARG A 355 -16.24 -20.57 -5.16
N GLU A 356 -16.93 -19.75 -5.94
CA GLU A 356 -17.38 -20.07 -7.30
C GLU A 356 -17.02 -18.93 -8.26
N PRO A 357 -15.71 -18.70 -8.48
CA PRO A 357 -15.24 -17.58 -9.26
C PRO A 357 -15.64 -17.76 -10.72
N PRO A 358 -16.35 -16.79 -11.34
CA PRO A 358 -16.75 -16.89 -12.75
C PRO A 358 -15.57 -16.79 -13.73
N HIS A 359 -14.37 -16.37 -13.27
CA HIS A 359 -13.23 -16.01 -14.11
C HIS A 359 -11.88 -16.46 -13.54
N HIS A 360 -10.92 -16.74 -14.41
CA HIS A 360 -9.52 -17.06 -14.07
C HIS A 360 -8.68 -15.82 -13.68
N LEU A 361 -9.27 -14.84 -12.98
CA LEU A 361 -8.51 -13.67 -12.52
C LEU A 361 -7.60 -14.03 -11.34
N PRO A 362 -6.41 -13.43 -11.23
CA PRO A 362 -5.63 -13.45 -10.00
C PRO A 362 -6.46 -13.01 -8.78
N GLY A 363 -6.13 -13.52 -7.59
CA GLY A 363 -6.91 -13.28 -6.36
C GLY A 363 -7.09 -11.80 -6.01
N ASP A 364 -6.04 -10.99 -6.19
CA ASP A 364 -6.07 -9.54 -5.97
C ASP A 364 -6.99 -8.82 -6.96
N SER A 365 -6.87 -9.15 -8.25
CA SER A 365 -7.71 -8.62 -9.32
C SER A 365 -9.17 -9.04 -9.17
N PHE A 366 -9.41 -10.22 -8.57
CA PHE A 366 -10.75 -10.70 -8.29
C PHE A 366 -11.43 -9.86 -7.22
N VAL A 367 -10.75 -9.56 -6.11
CA VAL A 367 -11.30 -8.69 -5.05
C VAL A 367 -11.63 -7.30 -5.61
N ASP A 368 -10.78 -6.75 -6.47
CA ASP A 368 -11.05 -5.47 -7.15
C ASP A 368 -12.27 -5.54 -8.10
N MET A 369 -12.39 -6.63 -8.86
CA MET A 369 -13.54 -6.87 -9.73
C MET A 369 -14.86 -6.91 -8.95
N VAL A 370 -14.87 -7.59 -7.79
CA VAL A 370 -16.04 -7.64 -6.91
C VAL A 370 -16.43 -6.24 -6.44
N ALA A 371 -15.45 -5.44 -6.01
CA ALA A 371 -15.69 -4.05 -5.60
C ALA A 371 -16.36 -3.23 -6.72
N ASP A 372 -15.87 -3.38 -7.95
CA ASP A 372 -16.38 -2.66 -9.12
C ASP A 372 -17.79 -3.14 -9.52
N GLN A 373 -18.08 -4.44 -9.44
CA GLN A 373 -19.40 -5.01 -9.74
C GLN A 373 -20.47 -4.55 -8.74
N GLU A 374 -20.11 -4.47 -7.46
CA GLU A 374 -21.00 -4.02 -6.39
C GLU A 374 -21.08 -2.47 -6.31
N GLY A 375 -20.30 -1.74 -7.11
CA GLY A 375 -20.26 -0.28 -7.11
C GLY A 375 -19.72 0.31 -5.81
N LEU A 376 -18.84 -0.42 -5.13
CA LEU A 376 -18.30 -0.07 -3.81
C LEU A 376 -16.95 0.64 -3.93
N LYS A 377 -16.71 1.62 -3.06
CA LYS A 377 -15.49 2.43 -3.06
C LYS A 377 -14.27 1.64 -2.58
N LYS A 378 -13.13 1.96 -3.17
CA LYS A 378 -11.82 1.39 -2.85
C LYS A 378 -10.95 2.49 -2.23
N TRP A 379 -10.50 2.32 -0.99
CA TRP A 379 -9.68 3.33 -0.29
C TRP A 379 -8.24 2.84 -0.11
N ALA A 380 -7.32 3.75 0.17
CA ALA A 380 -5.94 3.46 0.53
C ALA A 380 -5.43 4.37 1.65
N MET A 381 -4.62 3.80 2.54
CA MET A 381 -3.87 4.54 3.55
C MET A 381 -2.60 5.14 2.94
N VAL A 382 -2.39 6.44 3.14
CA VAL A 382 -1.21 7.15 2.68
C VAL A 382 -0.44 7.75 3.86
N PRO A 383 0.86 7.45 4.02
CA PRO A 383 1.64 6.46 3.26
C PRO A 383 1.17 5.01 3.53
N SER A 384 1.65 4.03 2.75
CA SER A 384 1.38 2.61 3.07
C SER A 384 1.95 2.24 4.45
N VAL A 385 1.28 1.30 5.14
CA VAL A 385 1.76 0.74 6.44
C VAL A 385 2.37 -0.64 6.31
N LEU A 386 2.33 -1.22 5.11
CA LEU A 386 2.99 -2.47 4.77
C LEU A 386 3.97 -2.25 3.61
N GLN A 387 4.93 -3.16 3.49
CA GLN A 387 5.82 -3.27 2.34
C GLN A 387 5.93 -4.72 1.89
N HIS A 388 5.93 -4.95 0.58
CA HIS A 388 6.14 -6.26 -0.01
C HIS A 388 7.61 -6.66 0.06
N VAL A 389 7.94 -7.76 0.74
CA VAL A 389 9.30 -8.30 0.86
C VAL A 389 9.55 -9.52 -0.02
N GLY A 390 8.49 -10.06 -0.65
CA GLY A 390 8.52 -11.16 -1.61
C GLY A 390 9.23 -10.87 -2.95
N VAL A 391 9.95 -9.75 -3.04
CA VAL A 391 10.77 -9.33 -4.19
C VAL A 391 12.02 -10.21 -4.38
N ARG A 392 12.45 -10.96 -3.36
CA ARG A 392 13.62 -11.88 -3.38
C ARG A 392 13.49 -13.11 -4.31
N GLY A 393 12.53 -13.11 -5.25
CA GLY A 393 12.21 -14.24 -6.13
C GLY A 393 13.06 -14.42 -7.39
N SER A 394 13.91 -13.45 -7.78
CA SER A 394 14.65 -13.48 -9.07
C SER A 394 16.03 -12.83 -9.04
N SER A 395 16.50 -12.31 -7.90
CA SER A 395 17.72 -11.49 -7.84
C SER A 395 19.01 -12.33 -7.80
N GLU A 396 19.34 -12.95 -8.94
CA GLU A 396 20.74 -12.98 -9.38
C GLU A 396 21.22 -11.53 -9.61
N ARG A 397 22.54 -11.27 -9.63
CA ARG A 397 23.06 -9.99 -10.15
C ARG A 397 22.54 -9.82 -11.58
N GLY A 398 21.55 -8.93 -11.78
CA GLY A 398 20.90 -8.69 -13.07
C GLY A 398 19.48 -9.26 -13.24
N GLY A 399 18.86 -9.82 -12.19
CA GLY A 399 17.46 -10.27 -12.23
C GLY A 399 16.45 -9.13 -12.08
N TYR A 400 15.30 -9.21 -12.77
CA TYR A 400 14.22 -8.22 -12.69
C TYR A 400 13.64 -8.13 -11.28
N TYR A 401 13.69 -6.96 -10.63
CA TYR A 401 12.93 -6.69 -9.42
C TYR A 401 11.43 -6.86 -9.70
N LYS A 402 10.69 -7.54 -8.81
CA LYS A 402 9.22 -7.52 -8.86
C LYS A 402 8.75 -6.06 -8.72
N THR A 403 7.83 -5.65 -9.58
CA THR A 403 7.34 -4.27 -9.69
C THR A 403 6.46 -3.82 -8.52
N THR A 404 6.09 -4.73 -7.60
CA THR A 404 5.35 -4.43 -6.38
C THR A 404 6.24 -3.84 -5.29
N TRP A 405 6.31 -2.52 -5.24
CA TRP A 405 7.11 -1.78 -4.28
C TRP A 405 6.44 -0.47 -3.84
N ASN A 406 6.63 -0.08 -2.58
CA ASN A 406 6.26 1.22 -2.06
C ASN A 406 7.54 1.98 -1.63
N PHE A 407 7.96 2.97 -2.42
CA PHE A 407 9.20 3.71 -2.15
C PHE A 407 9.08 4.59 -0.91
N SER A 408 7.89 5.13 -0.65
CA SER A 408 7.62 5.93 0.55
C SER A 408 7.77 5.15 1.85
N PHE A 409 7.48 3.84 1.87
CA PHE A 409 7.69 3.00 3.05
C PHE A 409 9.17 2.96 3.45
N GLU A 410 10.09 2.90 2.48
CA GLU A 410 11.54 2.81 2.73
C GLU A 410 12.17 4.09 3.28
N LYS A 411 11.49 5.24 3.15
CA LYS A 411 11.92 6.50 3.77
C LYS A 411 11.79 6.45 5.29
N GLY A 412 11.01 5.50 5.82
CA GLY A 412 10.63 5.45 7.23
C GLY A 412 9.75 6.64 7.63
N LEU A 413 9.20 6.61 8.84
CA LEU A 413 8.60 7.79 9.44
C LEU A 413 9.72 8.74 9.86
N THR A 414 10.30 9.47 8.91
CA THR A 414 10.97 10.72 9.26
C THR A 414 9.86 11.69 9.66
N GLY A 415 9.68 11.85 10.97
CA GLY A 415 8.83 12.89 11.55
C GLY A 415 9.20 14.29 11.08
#